data_AF-A5Y845-F1
#
_entry.id   AF-A5Y845-F1
#
_cell.length_a   1.000
_cell.length_b   1.000
_cell.length_c   1.000
_cell.angle_alpha   90.00
_cell.angle_beta   90.00
_cell.angle_gamma   90.00
#
_symmetry.space_group_name_H-M   'P 1'
#
loop_
_entity.id
_entity.type
_entity.pdbx_description
1 polymer ?
#
loop_
_entity_poly.entity_id
_entity_poly.type
_entity_poly.pdbx_seq_one_letter_code
_entity_poly.pdbx_strand_id
1 'polypeptide(L)' 'HVRYLERYFYNKEEFVYFDSDVGKFIAKTEFGRPGADYWNSNKDIIERAKAA' A
#
# COMPACT_ATOMS: atom_id res chain seq x y z
N HIS A 1 12.79 -16.09 2.14
CA HIS A 1 12.12 -14.78 2.28
C HIS A 1 11.28 -14.54 1.04
N VAL A 2 9.98 -14.29 1.20
CA VAL A 2 9.04 -14.05 0.09
C VAL A 2 8.52 -12.63 0.25
N ARG A 3 8.55 -11.85 -0.83
CA ARG A 3 8.05 -10.48 -0.85
C ARG A 3 6.65 -10.46 -1.47
N TYR A 4 5.68 -10.01 -0.71
CA TYR A 4 4.30 -9.82 -1.14
C TYR A 4 4.06 -8.35 -1.52
N LEU A 5 3.36 -8.14 -2.62
CA LEU A 5 3.01 -6.82 -3.14
C LEU A 5 1.52 -6.78 -3.51
N GLU A 6 0.76 -5.94 -2.82
CA GLU A 6 -0.63 -5.63 -3.17
C GLU A 6 -0.66 -4.32 -3.93
N ARG A 7 -1.12 -4.33 -5.19
CA ARG A 7 -0.95 -3.19 -6.10
C ARG A 7 -2.31 -2.66 -6.56
N TYR A 8 -2.45 -1.34 -6.55
CA TYR A 8 -3.67 -0.65 -6.94
C TYR A 8 -3.43 0.20 -8.18
N PHE A 9 -4.31 0.06 -9.16
CA PHE A 9 -4.22 0.70 -10.47
C PHE A 9 -5.44 1.55 -10.76
N TYR A 10 -5.23 2.72 -11.35
CA TYR A 10 -6.28 3.55 -11.93
C TYR A 10 -5.81 3.98 -13.32
N ASN A 11 -6.67 3.83 -14.34
CA ASN A 11 -6.30 4.12 -15.74
C ASN A 11 -4.98 3.46 -16.20
N LYS A 12 -4.72 2.22 -15.75
CA LYS A 12 -3.47 1.45 -16.01
C LYS A 12 -2.21 2.02 -15.36
N GLU A 13 -2.32 3.09 -14.57
CA GLU A 13 -1.22 3.63 -13.77
C GLU A 13 -1.31 3.07 -12.35
N GLU A 14 -0.22 2.47 -11.87
CA GLU A 14 -0.09 2.09 -10.46
C GLU A 14 0.04 3.36 -9.62
N PHE A 15 -0.88 3.58 -8.69
CA PHE A 15 -0.85 4.79 -7.86
C PHE A 15 -0.40 4.53 -6.41
N VAL A 16 -0.58 3.32 -5.89
CA VAL A 16 -0.15 2.90 -4.55
C VAL A 16 0.02 1.38 -4.48
N TYR A 17 0.92 0.91 -3.63
CA TYR A 17 1.06 -0.52 -3.34
C TYR A 17 1.49 -0.77 -1.89
N PHE A 18 1.07 -1.91 -1.31
CA PHE A 18 1.64 -2.42 -0.07
C PHE A 18 2.91 -3.22 -0.36
N ASP A 19 3.93 -3.08 0.50
CA ASP A 19 5.18 -3.83 0.42
C ASP A 19 5.45 -4.56 1.73
N SER A 20 5.43 -5.90 1.72
CA SER A 20 5.63 -6.72 2.94
C SER A 20 6.98 -6.47 3.61
N ASP A 21 8.01 -6.12 2.82
CA ASP A 21 9.36 -5.89 3.34
C ASP A 21 9.45 -4.57 4.10
N VAL A 22 8.59 -3.61 3.75
CA VAL A 22 8.50 -2.29 4.40
C VAL A 22 7.39 -2.26 5.45
N GLY A 23 6.37 -3.10 5.30
CA GLY A 23 5.19 -3.16 6.15
C GLY A 23 4.30 -1.93 6.02
N LYS A 24 4.27 -1.28 4.84
CA LYS A 24 3.54 -0.03 4.56
C LYS A 24 2.99 0.02 3.13
N PHE A 25 1.95 0.83 2.95
CA PHE A 25 1.53 1.32 1.64
C PHE A 25 2.44 2.46 1.18
N ILE A 26 2.91 2.39 -0.06
CA ILE A 26 3.81 3.34 -0.70
C ILE A 26 3.10 3.93 -1.92
N ALA A 27 2.96 5.25 -1.94
CA ALA A 27 2.42 5.96 -3.09
C ALA A 27 3.44 5.99 -4.23
N LYS A 28 2.98 5.65 -5.45
CA LYS A 28 3.75 5.76 -6.70
C LYS A 28 3.54 7.10 -7.40
N THR A 29 2.42 7.74 -7.11
CA THR A 29 2.02 9.03 -7.69
C THR A 29 1.50 9.95 -6.59
N GLU A 30 1.45 11.25 -6.85
CA GLU A 30 0.84 12.21 -5.91
C GLU A 30 -0.63 11.90 -5.63
N PHE A 31 -1.34 11.32 -6.62
CA PHE A 31 -2.72 10.86 -6.46
C PHE A 31 -2.85 9.76 -5.39
N GLY A 32 -1.86 8.87 -5.27
CA GLY A 32 -1.88 7.79 -4.27
C GLY A 32 -1.45 8.20 -2.87
N ARG A 33 -0.84 9.38 -2.69
CA ARG A 33 -0.34 9.86 -1.40
C ARG A 33 -1.43 9.91 -0.32
N PRO A 34 -2.63 10.50 -0.55
CA PRO A 34 -3.68 10.51 0.46
C PRO A 34 -4.15 9.10 0.87
N GLY A 35 -4.19 8.17 -0.10
CA GLY A 35 -4.56 6.77 0.17
C GLY A 35 -3.52 6.06 1.03
N ALA A 36 -2.23 6.20 0.68
CA ALA A 36 -1.14 5.64 1.45
C ALA A 36 -1.10 6.19 2.88
N ASP A 37 -1.25 7.50 3.07
CA ASP A 37 -1.24 8.14 4.38
C ASP A 37 -2.42 7.68 5.24
N TYR A 38 -3.61 7.58 4.66
CA TYR A 38 -4.80 7.08 5.34
C TYR A 38 -4.66 5.61 5.75
N TRP A 39 -4.26 4.72 4.83
CA TRP A 39 -4.13 3.29 5.12
C TRP A 39 -3.00 3.00 6.11
N ASN A 40 -1.89 3.72 6.04
CA ASN A 40 -0.79 3.56 7.00
C ASN A 40 -1.12 4.08 8.40
N SER A 41 -2.04 5.06 8.52
CA SER A 41 -2.47 5.60 9.82
C SER A 41 -3.62 4.79 10.45
N ASN A 42 -4.38 4.05 9.65
CA ASN A 42 -5.42 3.14 10.14
C ASN A 42 -4.81 1.78 10.56
N LYS A 43 -4.76 1.54 11.88
CA LYS A 43 -4.19 0.31 12.47
C LYS A 43 -4.82 -0.99 11.95
N ASP A 44 -6.14 -1.03 11.83
CA ASP A 44 -6.83 -2.26 11.43
C ASP A 44 -6.52 -2.62 9.97
N ILE A 45 -6.41 -1.60 9.11
CA ILE A 45 -6.06 -1.80 7.69
C ILE A 45 -4.61 -2.28 7.57
N ILE A 46 -3.66 -1.59 8.22
CA ILE A 46 -2.24 -1.92 8.04
C ILE A 46 -1.86 -3.26 8.64
N GLU A 47 -2.43 -3.65 9.79
CA GLU A 47 -2.17 -4.97 10.37
C GLU A 47 -2.80 -6.10 9.55
N ARG A 48 -3.96 -5.86 8.93
CA ARG A 48 -4.55 -6.82 7.98
C ARG A 48 -3.65 -7.00 6.76
N ALA A 49 -3.10 -5.93 6.20
CA ALA A 49 -2.20 -6.00 5.05
C ALA A 49 -0.89 -6.75 5.38
N LYS A 50 -0.35 -6.55 6.59
CA LYS A 50 0.85 -7.27 7.07
C LYS A 50 0.64 -8.76 7.32
N ALA A 51 -0.61 -9.20 7.52
CA ALA A 51 -0.95 -10.58 7.83
C ALA A 51 -1.33 -11.42 6.60
N ALA A 52 -1.39 -10.82 5.41
CA ALA A 52 -1.64 -11.51 4.13
C ALA A 52 -0.40 -12.28 3.66
#